data_AF-A0A2E8YFI7-F1
#
_entry.id   AF-A0A2E8YFI7-F1
#
_cell.length_a   1.000
_cell.length_b   1.000
_cell.length_c   1.000
_cell.angle_alpha   90.00
_cell.angle_beta   90.00
_cell.angle_gamma   90.00
#
_symmetry.space_group_name_H-M   'P 1'
#
loop_
_entity.id
_entity.type
_entity.pdbx_description
1 polymer ?
#
loop_
_entity_poly.entity_id
_entity_poly.type
_entity_poly.pdbx_seq_one_letter_code
_entity_poly.pdbx_strand_id
1 'polypeptide(L)'
;MRPPQPQPRFRIQPISHDPDILALVNDSKALLREHEPGPVDLLRPRGGSNLFFTCEHASKRIPESLENLGLDAAHLERHIAWDIGAAGVARRLSEHFDATCVLQNYSRLVVDCNRWTHADDFATTYSEDTVIPGNMDLSDTQLAERTKLIYEPYHQTIEDHLDQREQTGRVTVLASIHTCTPVFLGESRPWHVGVLYQRDTRFAHVLMDLLRSDGTLVVGDNQPYALNDNKDYAVPVHGERRGIAHVEFEIRQDLVANDAGQSEWAERLHELLSTGVDVLEERHPELLTSKTPSHEHHTQLGH
;
A
#
# COMPACT_ATOMS: atom_id res chain seq x y z
N MET A 1 -24.03 31.37 20.63
CA MET A 1 -23.10 30.88 19.58
C MET A 1 -23.89 29.95 18.66
N ARG A 2 -23.87 30.17 17.34
CA ARG A 2 -24.59 29.29 16.38
C ARG A 2 -23.80 27.99 16.18
N PRO A 3 -24.45 26.83 16.01
CA PRO A 3 -23.77 25.59 15.65
C PRO A 3 -23.28 25.66 14.20
N PRO A 4 -22.21 24.93 13.83
CA PRO A 4 -21.69 24.90 12.48
C PRO A 4 -22.66 24.17 11.55
N GLN A 5 -22.82 24.66 10.31
CA GLN A 5 -23.63 24.00 9.29
C GLN A 5 -22.91 22.79 8.71
N PRO A 6 -23.63 21.70 8.35
CA PRO A 6 -23.04 20.55 7.68
C PRO A 6 -22.67 20.89 6.24
N GLN A 7 -21.46 20.46 5.84
CA GLN A 7 -20.96 20.54 4.46
C GLN A 7 -21.76 19.60 3.54
N PRO A 8 -21.95 19.93 2.24
CA PRO A 8 -22.74 19.12 1.33
C PRO A 8 -22.01 17.81 0.99
N ARG A 9 -22.74 16.68 1.04
CA ARG A 9 -22.27 15.39 0.53
C ARG A 9 -22.23 15.44 -1.00
N PHE A 10 -21.05 15.27 -1.59
CA PHE A 10 -20.91 15.06 -3.02
C PHE A 10 -21.46 13.68 -3.40
N ARG A 11 -22.38 13.68 -4.38
CA ARG A 11 -22.95 12.46 -4.96
C ARG A 11 -22.06 12.04 -6.13
N ILE A 12 -21.27 10.99 -5.95
CA ILE A 12 -20.42 10.44 -7.01
C ILE A 12 -21.30 9.60 -7.94
N GLN A 13 -21.23 9.88 -9.25
CA GLN A 13 -21.81 9.04 -10.30
C GLN A 13 -20.84 7.89 -10.62
N PRO A 14 -21.34 6.70 -11.00
CA PRO A 14 -20.47 5.56 -11.32
C PRO A 14 -19.60 5.86 -12.54
N ILE A 15 -18.31 5.51 -12.46
CA ILE A 15 -17.33 5.72 -13.51
C ILE A 15 -17.72 4.87 -14.72
N SER A 16 -18.17 5.53 -15.79
CA SER A 16 -18.14 4.97 -17.14
C SER A 16 -16.69 4.95 -17.63
N HIS A 17 -16.32 3.94 -18.43
CA HIS A 17 -15.11 3.91 -19.25
C HIS A 17 -14.80 5.30 -19.84
N ASP A 18 -13.81 5.99 -19.29
CA ASP A 18 -13.49 7.36 -19.68
C ASP A 18 -12.50 7.34 -20.86
N PRO A 19 -12.91 7.76 -22.08
CA PRO A 19 -12.07 7.73 -23.27
C PRO A 19 -10.88 8.71 -23.21
N ASP A 20 -10.85 9.66 -22.28
CA ASP A 20 -9.78 10.66 -22.18
C ASP A 20 -8.47 10.12 -21.57
N ILE A 21 -8.50 8.99 -20.85
CA ILE A 21 -7.28 8.29 -20.43
C ILE A 21 -6.60 7.62 -21.63
N LEU A 22 -7.38 7.09 -22.58
CA LEU A 22 -6.86 6.44 -23.80
C LEU A 22 -6.30 7.44 -24.82
N ALA A 23 -6.79 8.69 -24.83
CA ALA A 23 -6.33 9.71 -25.77
C ALA A 23 -4.92 10.25 -25.47
N LEU A 24 -4.40 10.06 -24.25
CA LEU A 24 -3.03 10.45 -23.85
C LEU A 24 -1.96 9.40 -24.22
N VAL A 25 -2.37 8.22 -24.70
CA VAL A 25 -1.49 7.06 -24.92
C VAL A 25 -0.94 7.01 -26.36
N ASN A 26 -1.37 7.93 -27.23
CA ASN A 26 -1.09 7.91 -28.67
C ASN A 26 0.07 8.83 -29.11
N ASP A 27 0.86 9.35 -28.17
CA ASP A 27 2.05 10.16 -28.46
C ASP A 27 3.32 9.42 -28.03
N SER A 28 4.32 9.37 -28.91
CA SER A 28 5.70 8.94 -28.61
C SER A 28 6.36 9.67 -27.42
N LYS A 29 5.73 10.73 -26.93
CA LYS A 29 6.12 11.53 -25.76
C LYS A 29 5.34 11.25 -24.48
N ALA A 30 4.34 10.36 -24.51
CA ALA A 30 3.58 10.01 -23.30
C ALA A 30 4.49 9.34 -22.27
N LEU A 31 4.31 9.67 -20.99
CA LEU A 31 5.04 9.03 -19.90
C LEU A 31 4.90 7.50 -19.94
N LEU A 32 3.69 6.97 -20.12
CA LEU A 32 3.43 5.54 -20.29
C LEU A 32 3.06 5.25 -21.74
N ARG A 33 3.80 4.35 -22.39
CA ARG A 33 3.50 3.89 -23.75
C ARG A 33 2.36 2.88 -23.76
N GLU A 34 1.66 2.75 -24.88
CA GLU A 34 0.49 1.86 -25.01
C GLU A 34 0.76 0.39 -24.67
N HIS A 35 1.97 -0.10 -24.97
CA HIS A 35 2.36 -1.48 -24.71
C HIS A 35 2.83 -1.73 -23.27
N GLU A 36 3.04 -0.66 -22.48
CA GLU A 36 3.43 -0.78 -21.08
C GLU A 36 2.19 -1.10 -20.23
N PRO A 37 2.34 -1.89 -19.15
CA PRO A 37 1.21 -2.19 -18.28
C PRO A 37 0.67 -0.92 -17.61
N GLY A 38 -0.62 -0.91 -17.28
CA GLY A 38 -1.18 0.14 -16.41
C GLY A 38 -0.47 0.17 -15.04
N PRO A 39 -0.61 1.27 -14.27
CA PRO A 39 0.11 1.46 -13.01
C PRO A 39 -0.32 0.52 -11.88
N VAL A 40 -1.45 -0.17 -12.04
CA VAL A 40 -2.02 -1.04 -11.02
C VAL A 40 -2.15 -2.47 -11.52
N ASP A 41 -1.67 -3.42 -10.74
CA ASP A 41 -2.08 -4.82 -10.83
C ASP A 41 -3.04 -5.15 -9.69
N LEU A 42 -4.28 -5.50 -10.03
CA LEU A 42 -5.37 -5.73 -9.10
C LEU A 42 -5.74 -7.20 -9.09
N LEU A 43 -5.43 -7.87 -7.99
CA LEU A 43 -5.68 -9.29 -7.78
C LEU A 43 -6.96 -9.46 -6.99
N ARG A 44 -7.77 -10.44 -7.40
CA ARG A 44 -9.01 -10.86 -6.72
C ARG A 44 -9.87 -9.65 -6.33
N PRO A 45 -10.30 -8.81 -7.31
CA PRO A 45 -11.13 -7.63 -7.04
C PRO A 45 -12.45 -7.97 -6.35
N ARG A 46 -12.89 -9.23 -6.43
CA ARG A 46 -14.10 -9.77 -5.79
C ARG A 46 -13.81 -10.82 -4.72
N GLY A 47 -12.56 -10.90 -4.24
CA GLY A 47 -12.15 -11.87 -3.22
C GLY A 47 -12.99 -11.73 -1.95
N GLY A 48 -13.24 -12.84 -1.26
CA GLY A 48 -14.14 -12.94 -0.10
C GLY A 48 -13.54 -12.56 1.27
N SER A 49 -12.22 -12.45 1.40
CA SER A 49 -11.56 -12.22 2.69
C SER A 49 -11.71 -10.82 3.30
N ASN A 50 -11.85 -10.74 4.63
CA ASN A 50 -11.78 -9.46 5.35
C ASN A 50 -10.42 -8.76 5.17
N LEU A 51 -9.36 -9.50 4.83
CA LEU A 51 -8.06 -8.93 4.52
C LEU A 51 -8.08 -8.16 3.19
N PHE A 52 -7.32 -7.09 3.15
CA PHE A 52 -7.03 -6.28 1.98
C PHE A 52 -5.53 -6.01 1.95
N PHE A 53 -4.86 -6.39 0.87
CA PHE A 53 -3.41 -6.26 0.77
C PHE A 53 -3.00 -5.11 -0.16
N THR A 54 -1.96 -4.38 0.21
CA THR A 54 -1.27 -3.41 -0.67
C THR A 54 0.20 -3.77 -0.80
N CYS A 55 0.80 -3.39 -1.94
CA CYS A 55 2.24 -3.52 -2.17
C CYS A 55 2.71 -2.39 -3.08
N GLU A 56 3.09 -1.28 -2.46
CA GLU A 56 3.44 -0.01 -3.07
C GLU A 56 4.75 -0.08 -3.86
N HIS A 57 5.67 -0.98 -3.46
CA HIS A 57 7.00 -1.14 -4.06
C HIS A 57 7.14 -2.48 -4.80
N ALA A 58 6.06 -2.98 -5.40
CA ALA A 58 5.99 -4.32 -5.98
C ALA A 58 6.85 -4.54 -7.24
N SER A 59 7.33 -3.47 -7.89
CA SER A 59 7.97 -3.54 -9.20
C SER A 59 9.13 -2.56 -9.31
N LYS A 60 10.20 -2.96 -10.01
CA LYS A 60 11.33 -2.09 -10.39
C LYS A 60 11.17 -1.43 -11.76
N ARG A 61 10.04 -1.61 -12.44
CA ARG A 61 9.83 -1.12 -13.81
C ARG A 61 9.91 0.40 -13.84
N ILE A 62 10.73 0.93 -14.74
CA ILE A 62 10.76 2.35 -15.10
C ILE A 62 10.03 2.49 -16.44
N PRO A 63 9.15 3.48 -16.62
CA PRO A 63 8.56 3.77 -17.92
C PRO A 63 9.64 3.95 -18.99
N GLU A 64 9.43 3.40 -20.17
CA GLU A 64 10.44 3.46 -21.25
C GLU A 64 10.78 4.90 -21.65
N SER A 65 9.83 5.82 -21.52
CA SER A 65 10.00 7.26 -21.78
C SER A 65 11.00 7.94 -20.84
N LEU A 66 11.26 7.36 -19.66
CA LEU A 66 12.18 7.89 -18.66
C LEU A 66 13.60 7.33 -18.76
N GLU A 67 13.86 6.45 -19.74
CA GLU A 67 15.20 5.92 -20.04
C GLU A 67 15.96 5.44 -18.78
N ASN A 68 15.31 4.61 -17.97
CA ASN A 68 15.84 4.09 -16.70
C ASN A 68 16.26 5.16 -15.68
N LEU A 69 15.72 6.38 -15.79
CA LEU A 69 16.12 7.55 -14.99
C LEU A 69 17.62 7.84 -15.09
N GLY A 70 18.29 7.43 -16.17
CA GLY A 70 19.74 7.54 -16.32
C GLY A 70 20.56 6.64 -15.41
N LEU A 71 19.95 5.59 -14.83
CA LEU A 71 20.61 4.60 -14.00
C LEU A 71 21.13 3.42 -14.82
N ASP A 72 22.27 2.89 -14.39
CA ASP A 72 22.76 1.60 -14.88
C ASP A 72 21.89 0.45 -14.37
N ALA A 73 21.82 -0.63 -15.15
CA ALA A 73 21.00 -1.80 -14.84
C ALA A 73 21.27 -2.38 -13.43
N ALA A 74 22.51 -2.32 -12.94
CA ALA A 74 22.86 -2.81 -11.61
C ALA A 74 22.13 -2.05 -10.48
N HIS A 75 21.85 -0.76 -10.65
CA HIS A 75 21.09 0.02 -9.68
C HIS A 75 19.60 -0.34 -9.66
N LEU A 76 19.04 -0.70 -10.82
CA LEU A 76 17.64 -1.12 -10.94
C LEU A 76 17.39 -2.51 -10.31
N GLU A 77 18.42 -3.32 -10.13
CA GLU A 77 18.34 -4.60 -9.43
C GLU A 77 18.45 -4.48 -7.91
N ARG A 78 18.80 -3.31 -7.39
CA ARG A 78 18.92 -3.05 -5.95
C ARG A 78 17.56 -2.70 -5.34
N HIS A 79 17.49 -2.83 -4.02
CA HIS A 79 16.31 -2.49 -3.21
C HIS A 79 15.90 -1.00 -3.32
N ILE A 80 16.75 -0.13 -3.85
CA ILE A 80 16.41 1.27 -4.09
C ILE A 80 15.28 1.42 -5.12
N ALA A 81 15.15 0.47 -6.05
CA ALA A 81 14.15 0.52 -7.11
C ALA A 81 12.80 -0.10 -6.71
N TRP A 82 12.79 -1.02 -5.76
CA TRP A 82 11.62 -1.83 -5.38
C TRP A 82 11.93 -2.68 -4.14
N ASP A 83 10.88 -3.25 -3.57
CA ASP A 83 11.00 -4.15 -2.42
C ASP A 83 11.15 -5.59 -2.92
N ILE A 84 12.39 -6.09 -2.88
CA ILE A 84 12.76 -7.40 -3.42
C ILE A 84 11.99 -8.52 -2.70
N GLY A 85 11.10 -9.18 -3.44
CA GLY A 85 10.31 -10.32 -2.96
C GLY A 85 8.93 -9.96 -2.41
N ALA A 86 8.65 -8.68 -2.13
CA ALA A 86 7.39 -8.23 -1.55
C ALA A 86 6.18 -8.64 -2.40
N ALA A 87 6.25 -8.40 -3.72
CA ALA A 87 5.18 -8.75 -4.64
C ALA A 87 4.90 -10.27 -4.68
N GLY A 88 5.94 -11.10 -4.54
CA GLY A 88 5.81 -12.55 -4.51
C GLY A 88 5.06 -13.03 -3.27
N VAL A 89 5.38 -12.45 -2.10
CA VAL A 89 4.65 -12.72 -0.85
C VAL A 89 3.21 -12.22 -0.93
N ALA A 90 2.99 -10.99 -1.38
CA ALA A 90 1.65 -10.38 -1.49
C ALA A 90 0.71 -11.17 -2.41
N ARG A 91 1.20 -11.64 -3.57
CA ARG A 91 0.44 -12.48 -4.51
C ARG A 91 0.00 -13.80 -3.89
N ARG A 92 0.90 -14.46 -3.15
CA ARG A 92 0.61 -15.73 -2.47
C ARG A 92 -0.39 -15.54 -1.34
N LEU A 93 -0.25 -14.47 -0.54
CA LEU A 93 -1.23 -14.12 0.49
C LEU A 93 -2.61 -13.84 -0.10
N SER A 94 -2.67 -13.08 -1.20
CA SER A 94 -3.91 -12.86 -1.95
C SER A 94 -4.55 -14.19 -2.37
N GLU A 95 -3.76 -15.15 -2.85
CA GLU A 95 -4.21 -16.50 -3.19
C GLU A 95 -4.72 -17.30 -2.00
N HIS A 96 -3.93 -17.41 -0.92
CA HIS A 96 -4.31 -18.21 0.25
C HIS A 96 -5.62 -17.73 0.89
N PHE A 97 -5.81 -16.41 0.95
CA PHE A 97 -7.01 -15.84 1.57
C PHE A 97 -8.17 -15.63 0.62
N ASP A 98 -7.99 -15.74 -0.70
CA ASP A 98 -8.90 -15.12 -1.67
C ASP A 98 -9.16 -13.64 -1.32
N ALA A 99 -8.07 -12.88 -1.10
CA ALA A 99 -8.11 -11.49 -0.67
C ALA A 99 -7.76 -10.54 -1.83
N THR A 100 -8.47 -9.41 -1.89
CA THR A 100 -8.11 -8.31 -2.79
C THR A 100 -6.70 -7.82 -2.49
N CYS A 101 -5.86 -7.71 -3.53
CA CYS A 101 -4.50 -7.20 -3.40
C CYS A 101 -4.21 -6.20 -4.51
N VAL A 102 -3.70 -5.02 -4.15
CA VAL A 102 -3.35 -3.95 -5.09
C VAL A 102 -1.83 -3.78 -5.10
N LEU A 103 -1.21 -3.97 -6.27
CA LEU A 103 0.24 -3.83 -6.44
C LEU A 103 0.54 -2.70 -7.42
N GLN A 104 1.59 -1.92 -7.11
CA GLN A 104 2.10 -0.89 -8.01
C GLN A 104 3.02 -1.49 -9.07
N ASN A 105 2.77 -1.19 -10.34
CA ASN A 105 3.52 -1.76 -11.46
C ASN A 105 4.80 -1.02 -11.83
N TYR A 106 5.02 0.18 -11.27
CA TYR A 106 6.21 0.99 -11.51
C TYR A 106 7.07 1.18 -10.27
N SER A 107 8.36 1.44 -10.49
CA SER A 107 9.34 1.66 -9.44
C SER A 107 8.98 2.87 -8.57
N ARG A 108 9.23 2.72 -7.28
CA ARG A 108 9.22 3.84 -6.33
C ARG A 108 10.17 4.99 -6.69
N LEU A 109 11.18 4.73 -7.54
CA LEU A 109 12.05 5.79 -8.05
C LEU A 109 11.35 6.72 -9.04
N VAL A 110 10.26 6.29 -9.68
CA VAL A 110 9.48 7.18 -10.56
C VAL A 110 8.64 8.11 -9.70
N VAL A 111 7.78 7.51 -8.86
CA VAL A 111 7.08 8.13 -7.75
C VAL A 111 6.85 7.06 -6.67
N ASP A 112 7.08 7.39 -5.41
CA ASP A 112 6.86 6.51 -4.28
C ASP A 112 5.39 6.61 -3.84
N CYS A 113 4.62 5.55 -4.10
CA CYS A 113 3.20 5.48 -3.75
C CYS A 113 2.95 5.25 -2.25
N ASN A 114 4.00 5.09 -1.43
CA ASN A 114 3.88 5.17 0.02
C ASN A 114 4.36 6.52 0.56
N ARG A 115 4.40 7.57 -0.29
CA ARG A 115 4.72 8.94 0.09
C ARG A 115 3.65 9.95 -0.26
N TRP A 116 3.51 10.98 0.56
CA TRP A 116 2.80 12.19 0.15
C TRP A 116 3.49 12.87 -1.02
N THR A 117 2.72 13.44 -1.95
CA THR A 117 3.26 14.13 -3.14
C THR A 117 4.15 15.33 -2.84
N HIS A 118 4.10 15.87 -1.62
CA HIS A 118 4.94 16.96 -1.14
C HIS A 118 6.14 16.50 -0.30
N ALA A 119 6.30 15.19 -0.08
CA ALA A 119 7.45 14.65 0.63
C ALA A 119 8.69 14.71 -0.27
N ASP A 120 9.85 15.03 0.32
CA ASP A 120 11.10 15.17 -0.42
C ASP A 120 11.54 13.86 -1.11
N ASP A 121 11.10 12.71 -0.60
CA ASP A 121 11.38 11.38 -1.16
C ASP A 121 10.25 10.84 -2.05
N PHE A 122 9.23 11.64 -2.39
CA PHE A 122 8.16 11.25 -3.33
C PHE A 122 8.70 10.89 -4.72
N ALA A 123 9.61 11.69 -5.26
CA ALA A 123 10.37 11.38 -6.46
C ALA A 123 11.85 11.59 -6.13
N THR A 124 12.43 10.67 -5.36
CA THR A 124 13.72 10.90 -4.73
C THR A 124 14.84 11.18 -5.74
N THR A 125 15.65 12.21 -5.47
CA THR A 125 16.85 12.54 -6.25
C THR A 125 18.05 11.68 -5.84
N TYR A 126 17.94 10.99 -4.70
CA TYR A 126 19.05 10.24 -4.11
C TYR A 126 18.56 9.07 -3.25
N SER A 127 19.21 7.92 -3.39
CA SER A 127 18.95 6.74 -2.55
C SER A 127 20.26 6.07 -2.18
N GLU A 128 20.51 5.94 -0.88
CA GLU A 128 21.78 5.47 -0.30
C GLU A 128 23.04 6.22 -0.76
N ASP A 129 23.75 5.68 -1.74
CA ASP A 129 24.97 6.21 -2.36
C ASP A 129 24.74 6.60 -3.83
N THR A 130 23.50 6.49 -4.30
CA THR A 130 23.12 6.54 -5.71
C THR A 130 22.31 7.80 -5.99
N VAL A 131 22.85 8.67 -6.83
CA VAL A 131 22.09 9.77 -7.45
C VAL A 131 21.11 9.18 -8.46
N ILE A 132 19.91 9.76 -8.57
CA ILE A 132 18.89 9.39 -9.54
C ILE A 132 18.81 10.50 -10.61
N PRO A 133 19.60 10.43 -11.71
CA PRO A 133 19.73 11.55 -12.65
C PRO A 133 18.40 12.02 -13.25
N GLY A 134 17.51 11.08 -13.59
CA GLY A 134 16.19 11.37 -14.18
C GLY A 134 15.19 12.02 -13.21
N ASN A 135 15.57 12.20 -11.94
CA ASN A 135 14.79 12.95 -10.95
C ASN A 135 15.42 14.30 -10.59
N MET A 136 16.63 14.59 -11.08
CA MET A 136 17.24 15.90 -10.87
C MET A 136 16.47 16.97 -11.62
N ASP A 137 16.19 18.09 -10.93
CA ASP A 137 15.53 19.27 -11.50
C ASP A 137 14.19 18.97 -12.21
N LEU A 138 13.40 18.04 -11.67
CA LEU A 138 12.05 17.76 -12.18
C LEU A 138 11.19 19.02 -12.21
N SER A 139 10.62 19.31 -13.37
CA SER A 139 9.62 20.37 -13.48
C SER A 139 8.29 19.97 -12.84
N ASP A 140 7.51 20.96 -12.41
CA ASP A 140 6.15 20.75 -11.88
C ASP A 140 5.28 19.96 -12.87
N THR A 141 5.45 20.17 -14.18
CA THR A 141 4.71 19.43 -15.22
C THR A 141 5.07 17.96 -15.23
N GLN A 142 6.35 17.61 -15.15
CA GLN A 142 6.77 16.20 -15.10
C GLN A 142 6.30 15.51 -13.82
N LEU A 143 6.37 16.20 -12.69
CA LEU A 143 5.88 15.66 -11.42
C LEU A 143 4.36 15.46 -11.42
N ALA A 144 3.61 16.43 -11.97
CA ALA A 144 2.17 16.32 -12.15
C ALA A 144 1.79 15.16 -13.08
N GLU A 145 2.54 14.93 -14.16
CA GLU A 145 2.30 13.82 -15.09
C GLU A 145 2.51 12.46 -14.41
N ARG A 146 3.61 12.28 -13.68
CA ARG A 146 3.85 11.06 -12.89
C ARG A 146 2.79 10.85 -11.82
N THR A 147 2.36 11.93 -11.17
CA THR A 147 1.28 11.89 -10.17
C THR A 147 -0.01 11.38 -10.80
N LYS A 148 -0.43 12.00 -11.91
CA LYS A 148 -1.68 11.67 -12.61
C LYS A 148 -1.69 10.25 -13.18
N LEU A 149 -0.58 9.78 -13.73
CA LEU A 149 -0.56 8.54 -14.51
C LEU A 149 -0.11 7.32 -13.70
N ILE A 150 0.55 7.49 -12.55
CA ILE A 150 1.08 6.38 -11.74
C ILE A 150 0.52 6.40 -10.32
N TYR A 151 0.62 7.55 -9.64
CA TYR A 151 0.24 7.67 -8.24
C TYR A 151 -1.28 7.67 -8.02
N GLU A 152 -2.00 8.57 -8.67
CA GLU A 152 -3.45 8.73 -8.50
C GLU A 152 -4.22 7.44 -8.83
N PRO A 153 -3.95 6.72 -9.95
CA PRO A 153 -4.68 5.50 -10.25
C PRO A 153 -4.47 4.39 -9.22
N TYR A 154 -3.28 4.31 -8.60
CA TYR A 154 -2.99 3.35 -7.54
C TYR A 154 -3.83 3.63 -6.29
N HIS A 155 -3.80 4.86 -5.79
CA HIS A 155 -4.59 5.23 -4.62
C HIS A 155 -6.09 5.18 -4.89
N GLN A 156 -6.56 5.65 -6.05
CA GLN A 156 -7.96 5.59 -6.42
C GLN A 156 -8.47 4.13 -6.45
N THR A 157 -7.67 3.20 -6.97
CA THR A 157 -8.05 1.78 -6.96
C THR A 157 -8.24 1.24 -5.55
N ILE A 158 -7.36 1.61 -4.61
CA ILE A 158 -7.49 1.20 -3.20
C ILE A 158 -8.74 1.84 -2.59
N GLU A 159 -8.92 3.14 -2.78
CA GLU A 159 -10.05 3.90 -2.23
C GLU A 159 -11.38 3.35 -2.71
N ASP A 160 -11.54 3.09 -4.01
CA ASP A 160 -12.77 2.56 -4.59
C ASP A 160 -13.17 1.22 -3.96
N HIS A 161 -12.20 0.32 -3.71
CA HIS A 161 -12.48 -0.98 -3.11
C HIS A 161 -12.76 -0.86 -1.61
N LEU A 162 -12.03 -0.02 -0.88
CA LEU A 162 -12.28 0.21 0.54
C LEU A 162 -13.65 0.88 0.76
N ASP A 163 -14.01 1.86 -0.07
CA ASP A 163 -15.32 2.52 -0.07
C ASP A 163 -16.43 1.52 -0.37
N GLN A 164 -16.25 0.62 -1.34
CA GLN A 164 -17.22 -0.43 -1.64
C GLN A 164 -17.42 -1.39 -0.45
N ARG A 165 -16.32 -1.79 0.22
CA ARG A 165 -16.41 -2.64 1.42
C ARG A 165 -17.14 -1.92 2.56
N GLU A 166 -16.83 -0.64 2.79
CA GLU A 166 -17.53 0.17 3.80
C GLU A 166 -19.03 0.29 3.49
N GLN A 167 -19.41 0.61 2.25
CA GLN A 167 -20.80 0.75 1.82
C GLN A 167 -21.61 -0.54 1.97
N THR A 168 -20.96 -1.69 1.84
CA THR A 168 -21.58 -3.01 2.00
C THR A 168 -21.52 -3.53 3.45
N GLY A 169 -20.95 -2.75 4.37
CA GLY A 169 -20.78 -3.14 5.77
C GLY A 169 -19.80 -4.29 5.97
N ARG A 170 -18.91 -4.53 5.01
CA ARG A 170 -17.92 -5.60 5.06
C ARG A 170 -16.75 -5.19 5.94
N VAL A 171 -16.43 -6.03 6.90
CA VAL A 171 -15.23 -5.89 7.74
C VAL A 171 -14.00 -5.87 6.85
N THR A 172 -13.09 -4.95 7.16
CA THR A 172 -11.82 -4.83 6.44
C THR A 172 -10.66 -4.74 7.42
N VAL A 173 -9.60 -5.49 7.15
CA VAL A 173 -8.29 -5.41 7.79
C VAL A 173 -7.26 -5.17 6.70
N LEU A 174 -6.49 -4.09 6.81
CA LEU A 174 -5.50 -3.68 5.81
C LEU A 174 -4.11 -4.22 6.17
N ALA A 175 -3.40 -4.83 5.23
CA ALA A 175 -2.01 -5.22 5.42
C ALA A 175 -1.15 -4.76 4.24
N SER A 176 -0.23 -3.84 4.49
CA SER A 176 0.78 -3.45 3.49
C SER A 176 1.99 -4.37 3.57
N ILE A 177 2.45 -4.87 2.42
CA ILE A 177 3.55 -5.84 2.32
C ILE A 177 4.78 -5.17 1.74
N HIS A 178 5.81 -5.01 2.58
CA HIS A 178 7.09 -4.42 2.25
C HIS A 178 8.25 -5.36 2.60
N THR A 179 9.43 -5.03 2.07
CA THR A 179 10.68 -5.70 2.45
C THR A 179 11.81 -4.70 2.62
N CYS A 180 12.73 -5.01 3.52
CA CYS A 180 13.88 -4.15 3.77
C CYS A 180 15.22 -4.87 3.51
N THR A 181 16.23 -4.12 3.05
CA THR A 181 17.61 -4.61 2.93
C THR A 181 18.16 -5.06 4.30
N PRO A 182 18.93 -6.16 4.39
CA PRO A 182 19.53 -6.62 5.65
C PRO A 182 20.64 -5.70 6.17
N VAL A 183 21.24 -4.89 5.29
CA VAL A 183 22.26 -3.90 5.65
C VAL A 183 21.93 -2.60 4.95
N PHE A 184 21.89 -1.50 5.71
CA PHE A 184 21.61 -0.17 5.18
C PHE A 184 22.67 0.80 5.66
N LEU A 185 23.38 1.44 4.73
CA LEU A 185 24.50 2.35 5.03
C LEU A 185 25.55 1.75 5.99
N GLY A 186 25.80 0.44 5.88
CA GLY A 186 26.74 -0.30 6.71
C GLY A 186 26.18 -0.85 8.03
N GLU A 187 24.97 -0.44 8.43
CA GLU A 187 24.32 -0.90 9.65
C GLU A 187 23.48 -2.15 9.39
N SER A 188 23.68 -3.19 10.20
CA SER A 188 22.94 -4.44 10.11
C SER A 188 21.53 -4.29 10.69
N ARG A 189 20.53 -4.81 9.98
CA ARG A 189 19.13 -4.87 10.41
C ARG A 189 18.81 -6.31 10.84
N PRO A 190 18.83 -6.60 12.15
CA PRO A 190 18.76 -7.98 12.64
C PRO A 190 17.34 -8.56 12.55
N TRP A 191 16.31 -7.73 12.41
CA TRP A 191 14.91 -8.14 12.40
C TRP A 191 14.60 -8.97 11.16
N HIS A 192 14.03 -10.16 11.37
CA HIS A 192 13.50 -10.98 10.28
C HIS A 192 12.22 -10.38 9.70
N VAL A 193 11.41 -9.76 10.57
CA VAL A 193 10.19 -9.03 10.20
C VAL A 193 9.98 -7.84 11.12
N GLY A 194 9.70 -6.69 10.53
CA GLY A 194 9.15 -5.53 11.20
C GLY A 194 7.63 -5.55 11.18
N VAL A 195 7.01 -5.18 12.30
CA VAL A 195 5.58 -4.91 12.40
C VAL A 195 5.43 -3.42 12.63
N LEU A 196 4.98 -2.73 11.60
CA LEU A 196 4.86 -1.28 11.55
C LEU A 196 3.40 -0.88 11.69
N TYR A 197 3.20 0.20 12.43
CA TYR A 197 1.92 0.81 12.70
C TYR A 197 2.17 2.27 13.13
N GLN A 198 1.11 3.06 13.25
CA GLN A 198 1.24 4.45 13.69
C GLN A 198 0.65 4.61 15.10
N ARG A 199 -0.57 5.11 15.27
CA ARG A 199 -1.29 5.22 16.55
C ARG A 199 -2.14 4.00 16.84
N ASP A 200 -2.81 3.46 15.83
CA ASP A 200 -3.66 2.27 16.03
C ASP A 200 -2.80 1.02 16.18
N THR A 201 -2.85 0.44 17.37
CA THR A 201 -2.03 -0.71 17.78
C THR A 201 -2.80 -2.03 17.76
N ARG A 202 -4.12 -1.99 17.56
CA ARG A 202 -5.02 -3.11 17.87
C ARG A 202 -4.66 -4.39 17.13
N PHE A 203 -4.29 -4.28 15.86
CA PHE A 203 -3.88 -5.43 15.06
C PHE A 203 -2.37 -5.69 15.17
N ALA A 204 -1.55 -4.66 15.03
CA ALA A 204 -0.09 -4.80 15.09
C ALA A 204 0.41 -5.45 16.39
N HIS A 205 -0.14 -5.10 17.55
CA HIS A 205 0.26 -5.70 18.82
C HIS A 205 -0.13 -7.18 18.92
N VAL A 206 -1.31 -7.56 18.41
CA VAL A 206 -1.73 -8.97 18.32
C VAL A 206 -0.73 -9.77 17.47
N LEU A 207 -0.40 -9.28 16.28
CA LEU A 207 0.52 -9.96 15.37
C LEU A 207 1.93 -10.04 15.96
N MET A 208 2.38 -8.99 16.63
CA MET A 208 3.68 -8.94 17.25
C MET A 208 3.83 -9.93 18.42
N ASP A 209 2.79 -10.07 19.25
CA ASP A 209 2.75 -11.08 20.32
C ASP A 209 2.83 -12.50 19.73
N LEU A 210 2.06 -12.77 18.67
CA LEU A 210 2.07 -14.06 17.97
C LEU A 210 3.44 -14.37 17.35
N LEU A 211 4.04 -13.42 16.61
CA LEU A 211 5.37 -13.57 16.02
C LEU A 211 6.47 -13.79 17.06
N ARG A 212 6.40 -13.10 18.22
CA ARG A 212 7.38 -13.27 19.30
C ARG A 212 7.23 -14.62 20.00
N SER A 213 6.04 -15.23 19.98
CA SER A 213 5.79 -16.53 20.59
C SER A 213 6.47 -17.70 19.88
N ASP A 214 6.77 -17.56 18.58
CA ASP A 214 7.55 -18.53 17.79
C ASP A 214 8.95 -18.75 18.41
N GLY A 215 9.57 -17.67 18.92
CA GLY A 215 10.88 -17.71 19.57
C GLY A 215 12.07 -17.86 18.62
N THR A 216 11.85 -18.17 17.34
CA THR A 216 12.92 -18.24 16.32
C THR A 216 13.11 -16.93 15.55
N LEU A 217 12.14 -16.02 15.63
CA LEU A 217 12.14 -14.76 14.88
C LEU A 217 12.64 -13.58 15.71
N VAL A 218 13.50 -12.75 15.11
CA VAL A 218 13.80 -11.42 15.63
C VAL A 218 12.76 -10.46 15.07
N VAL A 219 11.83 -10.02 15.93
CA VAL A 219 10.68 -9.18 15.53
C VAL A 219 10.94 -7.72 15.86
N GLY A 220 10.81 -6.86 14.86
CA GLY A 220 10.92 -5.42 14.99
C GLY A 220 9.59 -4.77 15.35
N ASP A 221 9.56 -3.96 16.40
CA ASP A 221 8.43 -3.07 16.73
C ASP A 221 8.72 -1.69 16.14
N ASN A 222 8.05 -1.32 15.05
CA ASN A 222 8.40 -0.14 14.25
C ASN A 222 9.91 -0.09 13.94
N GLN A 223 10.41 -1.21 13.42
CA GLN A 223 11.77 -1.36 12.92
C GLN A 223 11.73 -2.04 11.54
N PRO A 224 12.61 -1.67 10.59
CA PRO A 224 13.68 -0.66 10.73
C PRO A 224 13.18 0.79 10.60
N TYR A 225 11.87 1.00 10.39
CA TYR A 225 11.26 2.31 10.22
C TYR A 225 10.09 2.51 11.18
N ALA A 226 9.80 3.78 11.48
CA ALA A 226 8.58 4.20 12.14
C ALA A 226 7.78 5.10 11.17
N LEU A 227 6.48 4.83 11.07
CA LEU A 227 5.56 5.56 10.20
C LEU A 227 5.28 6.97 10.72
N ASN A 228 5.10 7.91 9.80
CA ASN A 228 4.90 9.33 10.10
C ASN A 228 3.93 9.97 9.08
N ASP A 229 2.91 10.66 9.60
CA ASP A 229 1.87 11.34 8.82
C ASP A 229 2.38 12.35 7.79
N ASN A 230 3.55 12.93 8.01
CA ASN A 230 4.10 13.95 7.13
C ASN A 230 4.75 13.37 5.87
N LYS A 231 5.12 12.08 5.89
CA LYS A 231 5.81 11.44 4.77
C LYS A 231 5.09 10.20 4.27
N ASP A 232 4.64 9.31 5.15
CA ASP A 232 4.09 8.00 4.78
C ASP A 232 2.61 8.11 4.41
N TYR A 233 2.16 7.29 3.47
CA TYR A 233 0.81 7.42 2.90
C TYR A 233 -0.12 6.26 3.22
N ALA A 234 0.23 5.01 2.88
CA ALA A 234 -0.73 3.92 2.82
C ALA A 234 -1.38 3.62 4.17
N VAL A 235 -0.58 3.36 5.22
CA VAL A 235 -1.12 3.13 6.56
C VAL A 235 -1.83 4.38 7.13
N PRO A 236 -1.24 5.58 7.14
CA PRO A 236 -1.91 6.77 7.66
C PRO A 236 -3.23 7.11 6.94
N VAL A 237 -3.32 6.89 5.62
CA VAL A 237 -4.49 7.28 4.81
C VAL A 237 -5.51 6.15 4.69
N HIS A 238 -5.09 4.98 4.24
CA HIS A 238 -5.99 3.86 3.96
C HIS A 238 -6.32 3.03 5.21
N GLY A 239 -5.47 3.06 6.24
CA GLY A 239 -5.73 2.44 7.53
C GLY A 239 -6.34 3.44 8.52
N GLU A 240 -5.51 4.32 9.07
CA GLU A 240 -5.85 5.14 10.24
C GLU A 240 -6.98 6.13 10.01
N ARG A 241 -6.91 6.94 8.96
CA ARG A 241 -7.96 7.94 8.67
C ARG A 241 -9.32 7.30 8.38
N ARG A 242 -9.32 6.04 7.95
CA ARG A 242 -10.53 5.23 7.72
C ARG A 242 -10.98 4.45 8.97
N GLY A 243 -10.19 4.44 10.04
CA GLY A 243 -10.47 3.66 11.25
C GLY A 243 -10.39 2.13 11.03
N ILE A 244 -9.75 1.71 9.94
CA ILE A 244 -9.55 0.30 9.57
C ILE A 244 -8.38 -0.25 10.38
N ALA A 245 -8.55 -1.44 10.97
CA ALA A 245 -7.44 -2.14 11.60
C ALA A 245 -6.38 -2.49 10.55
N HIS A 246 -5.12 -2.22 10.85
CA HIS A 246 -4.07 -2.31 9.85
C HIS A 246 -2.71 -2.73 10.41
N VAL A 247 -1.82 -3.10 9.49
CA VAL A 247 -0.40 -3.36 9.74
C VAL A 247 0.38 -3.10 8.47
N GLU A 248 1.63 -2.67 8.61
CA GLU A 248 2.64 -2.76 7.55
C GLU A 248 3.71 -3.79 7.97
N PHE A 249 4.03 -4.72 7.08
CA PHE A 249 5.09 -5.69 7.30
C PHE A 249 6.35 -5.28 6.58
N GLU A 250 7.48 -5.34 7.27
CA GLU A 250 8.81 -5.14 6.70
C GLU A 250 9.63 -6.43 6.81
N ILE A 251 9.53 -7.31 5.81
CA ILE A 251 10.25 -8.60 5.82
C ILE A 251 11.69 -8.37 5.36
N ARG A 252 12.69 -8.96 6.04
CA ARG A 252 14.08 -8.82 5.60
C ARG A 252 14.27 -9.52 4.25
N GLN A 253 14.69 -8.77 3.23
CA GLN A 253 14.63 -9.22 1.84
C GLN A 253 15.45 -10.48 1.53
N ASP A 254 16.53 -10.76 2.28
CA ASP A 254 17.34 -11.98 2.11
C ASP A 254 16.51 -13.26 2.33
N LEU A 255 15.44 -13.15 3.11
CA LEU A 255 14.54 -14.25 3.43
C LEU A 255 13.47 -14.48 2.35
N VAL A 256 13.29 -13.55 1.41
CA VAL A 256 12.26 -13.58 0.37
C VAL A 256 12.80 -13.27 -1.04
N ALA A 257 14.12 -13.30 -1.20
CA ALA A 257 14.78 -12.99 -2.48
C ALA A 257 14.50 -14.02 -3.59
N ASN A 258 14.02 -15.21 -3.23
CA ASN A 258 13.66 -16.28 -4.17
C ASN A 258 12.27 -16.87 -3.86
N ASP A 259 11.73 -17.62 -4.82
CA ASP A 259 10.40 -18.23 -4.74
C ASP A 259 10.17 -19.09 -3.50
N ALA A 260 11.19 -19.84 -3.06
CA ALA A 260 11.07 -20.71 -1.88
C ALA A 260 10.90 -19.87 -0.60
N GLY A 261 11.73 -18.83 -0.42
CA GLY A 261 11.61 -17.89 0.69
C GLY A 261 10.29 -17.12 0.68
N GLN A 262 9.81 -16.72 -0.50
CA GLN A 262 8.50 -16.09 -0.66
C GLN A 262 7.35 -17.02 -0.27
N SER A 263 7.43 -18.32 -0.62
CA SER A 263 6.45 -19.32 -0.21
C SER A 263 6.45 -19.51 1.30
N GLU A 264 7.63 -19.70 1.90
CA GLU A 264 7.76 -19.89 3.35
C GLU A 264 7.19 -18.69 4.13
N TRP A 265 7.52 -17.47 3.72
CA TRP A 265 7.02 -16.27 4.37
C TRP A 265 5.53 -16.03 4.12
N ALA A 266 5.02 -16.36 2.94
CA ALA A 266 3.58 -16.28 2.68
C ALA A 266 2.80 -17.28 3.54
N GLU A 267 3.29 -18.51 3.71
CA GLU A 267 2.70 -19.52 4.59
C GLU A 267 2.72 -19.06 6.06
N ARG A 268 3.87 -18.57 6.53
CA ARG A 268 4.02 -18.02 7.89
C ARG A 268 3.05 -16.85 8.14
N LEU A 269 2.98 -15.91 7.21
CA LEU A 269 2.08 -14.76 7.33
C LEU A 269 0.62 -15.16 7.18
N HIS A 270 0.30 -16.19 6.41
CA HIS A 270 -1.06 -16.73 6.31
C HIS A 270 -1.54 -17.30 7.65
N GLU A 271 -0.73 -18.12 8.32
CA GLU A 271 -1.05 -18.63 9.66
C GLU A 271 -1.20 -17.51 10.69
N LEU A 272 -0.23 -16.58 10.69
CA LEU A 272 -0.20 -15.42 11.56
C LEU A 272 -1.44 -14.54 11.40
N LEU A 273 -1.78 -14.16 10.16
CA LEU A 273 -2.90 -13.27 9.86
C LEU A 273 -4.24 -13.95 10.15
N SER A 274 -4.36 -15.25 9.91
CA SER A 274 -5.58 -16.00 10.26
C SER A 274 -5.86 -15.92 11.75
N THR A 275 -4.87 -16.28 12.58
CA THR A 275 -5.00 -16.20 14.04
C THR A 275 -5.13 -14.76 14.52
N GLY A 276 -4.39 -13.84 13.91
CA GLY A 276 -4.42 -12.43 14.27
C GLY A 276 -5.79 -11.79 14.03
N VAL A 277 -6.45 -12.13 12.92
CA VAL A 277 -7.83 -11.69 12.64
C VAL A 277 -8.77 -12.26 13.68
N ASP A 278 -8.74 -13.57 13.95
CA ASP A 278 -9.61 -14.19 14.97
C ASP A 278 -9.47 -13.52 16.36
N VAL A 279 -8.24 -13.22 16.78
CA VAL A 279 -7.98 -12.54 18.06
C VAL A 279 -8.42 -11.07 18.04
N LEU A 280 -8.22 -10.37 16.92
CA LEU A 280 -8.73 -9.01 16.73
C LEU A 280 -10.26 -9.00 16.84
N GLU A 281 -10.92 -9.98 16.23
CA GLU A 281 -12.36 -10.14 16.24
C GLU A 281 -12.90 -10.39 17.65
N GLU A 282 -12.22 -11.21 18.45
CA GLU A 282 -12.57 -11.47 19.85
C GLU A 282 -12.38 -10.24 20.75
N ARG A 283 -11.26 -9.52 20.59
CA ARG A 283 -10.90 -8.38 21.46
C ARG A 283 -11.65 -7.10 21.09
N HIS A 284 -12.02 -6.94 19.83
CA HIS A 284 -12.60 -5.74 19.26
C HIS A 284 -13.85 -6.04 18.42
N PRO A 285 -14.90 -6.66 18.98
CA PRO A 285 -16.10 -7.02 18.23
C PRO A 285 -16.81 -5.79 17.63
N GLU A 286 -16.60 -4.60 18.18
CA GLU A 286 -17.10 -3.32 17.66
C GLU A 286 -16.55 -2.97 16.27
N LEU A 287 -15.38 -3.53 15.90
CA LEU A 287 -14.82 -3.38 14.55
C LEU A 287 -15.56 -4.21 13.50
N LEU A 288 -16.31 -5.22 13.94
CA LEU A 288 -17.02 -6.17 13.08
C LEU A 288 -18.50 -5.87 12.94
N THR A 289 -19.07 -5.15 13.91
CA THR A 289 -20.43 -4.67 13.80
C THR A 289 -20.47 -3.58 12.75
N SER A 290 -21.03 -3.91 11.58
CA SER A 290 -21.27 -2.93 10.53
C SER A 290 -21.91 -1.68 11.14
N LYS A 291 -21.37 -0.50 10.81
CA LYS A 291 -22.11 0.75 10.98
C LYS A 291 -23.31 0.66 10.06
N THR A 292 -24.37 0.02 10.52
CA THR A 292 -25.68 0.11 9.88
C THR A 292 -25.98 1.61 9.81
N PRO A 293 -26.24 2.20 8.63
CA PRO A 293 -26.66 3.58 8.59
C PRO A 293 -27.97 3.66 9.37
N SER A 294 -27.95 4.31 10.53
CA SER A 294 -29.17 4.63 11.26
C SER A 294 -29.95 5.65 10.43
N HIS A 295 -30.74 5.17 9.48
CA HIS A 295 -31.82 5.96 8.88
C HIS A 295 -32.96 6.06 9.89
N GLU A 296 -32.76 6.85 10.95
CA GLU A 296 -33.88 7.38 11.71
C GLU A 296 -34.47 8.56 10.94
N HIS A 297 -35.47 8.25 10.11
CA HIS A 297 -36.43 9.24 9.63
C HIS A 297 -37.25 9.73 10.82
N HIS A 298 -36.81 10.83 11.44
CA HIS A 298 -37.71 11.71 12.16
C HIS A 298 -38.54 12.51 11.15
N THR A 299 -39.73 12.01 10.87
CA THR A 299 -40.85 12.86 10.42
C THR A 299 -42.04 12.57 11.32
N GLN A 300 -41.99 13.14 12.53
CA GLN A 300 -43.20 13.50 13.27
C GLN A 300 -43.55 14.94 12.92
N LEU A 301 -44.79 15.14 12.46
CA LEU A 301 -45.68 16.30 12.53
C LEU A 301 -46.74 16.00 11.46
N GLY A 302 -48.02 15.82 11.74
CA GLY A 302 -48.84 16.27 12.86
C GLY A 302 -50.22 16.55 12.26
N HIS A 303 -51.26 16.25 13.03
CA HIS A 303 -52.66 16.55 12.74
C HIS A 303 -52.93 18.03 12.46
#